data_AF-A0A6C0KPP1-F1
#
_entry.id   AF-A0A6C0KPP1-F1
#
_cell.length_a   1.000
_cell.length_b   1.000
_cell.length_c   1.000
_cell.angle_alpha   90.00
_cell.angle_beta   90.00
_cell.angle_gamma   90.00
#
_symmetry.space_group_name_H-M   'P 1'
#
loop_
_entity.id
_entity.type
_entity.pdbx_description
1 polymer ?
#
loop_
_entity_poly.entity_id
_entity_poly.type
_entity_poly.pdbx_seq_one_letter_code
_entity_poly.pdbx_strand_id
1 'polypeptide(L)'
;MKTRRNKTGTKGRGTFLRGWSKAKPGFHEKTIMMSKCGKKCFLGPNKSFPICTKNTCKVNRKGVYSAYIRAREYMTIRGTRKYKKIAEKSYKMLYK
;
A
#
# COMPACT_ATOMS: atom_id res chain seq x y z
N MET A 1 -10.96 -29.62 2.66
CA MET A 1 -10.88 -28.31 3.35
C MET A 1 -10.28 -27.24 2.43
N LYS A 2 -11.08 -26.31 1.88
CA LYS A 2 -10.53 -25.14 1.18
C LYS A 2 -9.93 -24.20 2.23
N THR A 3 -8.63 -24.32 2.50
CA THR A 3 -7.91 -23.36 3.37
C THR A 3 -8.22 -21.97 2.84
N ARG A 4 -8.83 -21.10 3.67
CA ARG A 4 -9.11 -19.70 3.31
C ARG A 4 -7.81 -19.08 2.83
N ARG A 5 -7.60 -19.00 1.50
CA ARG A 5 -6.45 -18.32 0.92
C ARG A 5 -6.55 -16.88 1.40
N ASN A 6 -5.59 -16.46 2.18
CA ASN A 6 -5.43 -15.08 2.58
C ASN A 6 -5.39 -14.20 1.33
N LYS A 7 -5.77 -12.92 1.47
CA LYS A 7 -5.89 -11.94 0.35
C LYS A 7 -4.64 -11.80 -0.54
N THR A 8 -3.53 -12.40 -0.14
CA THR A 8 -2.24 -12.38 -0.84
C THR A 8 -1.75 -13.78 -1.25
N GLY A 9 -2.48 -14.84 -0.91
CA GLY A 9 -2.11 -16.25 -1.15
C GLY A 9 -0.97 -16.79 -0.28
N THR A 10 -0.37 -15.97 0.59
CA THR A 10 0.81 -16.33 1.41
C THR A 10 0.41 -16.81 2.80
N LYS A 11 0.69 -18.07 3.18
CA LYS A 11 0.36 -18.60 4.52
C LYS A 11 1.06 -17.81 5.66
N GLY A 12 0.34 -17.58 6.77
CA GLY A 12 0.84 -16.88 7.97
C GLY A 12 0.52 -15.38 8.08
N ARG A 13 0.31 -14.89 9.31
CA ARG A 13 0.00 -13.48 9.60
C ARG A 13 1.23 -12.62 9.32
N GLY A 14 1.08 -11.58 8.50
CA GLY A 14 2.16 -10.62 8.22
C GLY A 14 3.26 -11.13 7.27
N THR A 15 3.27 -12.42 6.90
CA THR A 15 4.29 -13.02 6.02
C THR A 15 4.45 -12.27 4.70
N PHE A 16 3.35 -11.85 4.08
CA PHE A 16 3.38 -11.12 2.82
C PHE A 16 4.08 -9.76 2.91
N LEU A 17 3.97 -9.07 4.05
CA LEU A 17 4.59 -7.77 4.28
C LEU A 17 6.02 -7.86 4.79
N ARG A 18 6.57 -9.06 4.97
CA ARG A 18 7.95 -9.23 5.44
C ARG A 18 8.93 -8.53 4.49
N GLY A 19 9.82 -7.73 5.07
CA GLY A 19 10.80 -6.90 4.34
C GLY A 19 10.24 -5.61 3.74
N TRP A 20 8.92 -5.37 3.78
CA TRP A 20 8.35 -4.11 3.27
C TRP A 20 8.85 -2.89 4.04
N SER A 21 9.12 -3.01 5.34
CA SER A 21 9.69 -1.92 6.14
C SER A 21 11.05 -1.42 5.62
N LYS A 22 11.85 -2.30 5.01
CA LYS A 22 13.17 -1.96 4.42
C LYS A 22 13.05 -1.45 2.98
N ALA A 23 12.00 -1.87 2.27
CA ALA A 23 11.75 -1.55 0.87
C ALA A 23 10.89 -0.30 0.65
N LYS A 24 10.06 0.07 1.64
CA LYS A 24 9.22 1.27 1.57
C LYS A 24 10.09 2.54 1.57
N PRO A 25 9.64 3.63 0.93
CA PRO A 25 10.34 4.90 1.00
C PRO A 25 10.26 5.51 2.41
N GLY A 26 11.40 6.02 2.88
CA GLY A 26 11.56 6.87 4.06
C GLY A 26 11.05 8.30 3.82
N PHE A 27 11.19 9.18 4.81
CA PHE A 27 10.61 10.53 4.74
C PHE A 27 11.18 11.37 3.58
N HIS A 28 12.51 11.47 3.49
CA HIS A 28 13.18 12.19 2.42
C HIS A 28 12.89 11.57 1.04
N GLU A 29 12.99 10.24 0.95
CA GLU A 29 12.70 9.48 -0.28
C GLU A 29 11.27 9.70 -0.76
N LYS A 30 10.28 9.79 0.14
CA LYS A 30 8.89 10.10 -0.22
C LYS A 30 8.77 11.48 -0.88
N THR A 31 9.54 12.47 -0.42
CA THR A 31 9.54 13.81 -1.01
C THR A 31 10.08 13.77 -2.43
N ILE A 32 11.25 13.15 -2.62
CA ILE A 32 11.85 12.99 -3.95
C ILE A 32 10.93 12.19 -4.88
N MET A 33 10.42 11.06 -4.41
CA MET A 33 9.55 10.19 -5.20
C MET A 33 8.20 10.83 -5.51
N MET A 34 7.70 11.74 -4.67
CA MET A 34 6.48 12.48 -4.99
C MET A 34 6.71 13.44 -6.15
N SER A 35 7.86 14.13 -6.16
CA SER A 35 8.25 14.98 -7.29
C SER A 35 8.45 14.16 -8.57
N LYS A 36 9.13 13.01 -8.48
CA LYS A 36 9.47 12.18 -9.66
C LYS A 36 8.32 11.30 -10.19
N CYS A 37 7.59 10.64 -9.29
CA CYS A 37 6.59 9.62 -9.65
C CYS A 37 5.15 10.09 -9.39
N GLY A 38 4.94 11.03 -8.45
CA GLY A 38 3.64 11.57 -8.10
C GLY A 38 2.58 10.51 -7.73
N LYS A 39 1.36 10.73 -8.24
CA LYS A 39 0.16 9.92 -7.94
C LYS A 39 0.24 8.46 -8.43
N LYS A 40 1.26 8.10 -9.22
CA LYS A 40 1.54 6.71 -9.59
C LYS A 40 1.98 5.89 -8.37
N CYS A 41 2.77 6.50 -7.48
CA CYS A 41 3.37 5.81 -6.33
C CYS A 41 2.73 6.16 -4.99
N PHE A 42 1.89 7.19 -4.95
CA PHE A 42 1.22 7.66 -3.74
C PHE A 42 -0.28 7.73 -3.97
N LEU A 43 -1.03 6.88 -3.27
CA LEU A 43 -2.49 6.79 -3.44
C LEU A 43 -3.26 7.76 -2.53
N GLY A 44 -2.60 8.46 -1.62
CA GLY A 44 -3.25 9.43 -0.74
C GLY A 44 -2.54 10.79 -0.66
N PRO A 45 -3.07 11.68 0.19
CA PRO A 45 -2.59 13.06 0.30
C PRO A 45 -1.21 13.10 0.94
N ASN A 46 -0.48 14.20 0.75
CA ASN A 46 0.76 14.49 1.49
C ASN A 46 1.76 13.31 1.49
N LYS A 47 1.95 12.66 0.33
CA LYS A 47 2.91 11.54 0.17
C LYS A 47 2.54 10.31 1.00
N SER A 48 1.27 10.17 1.35
CA SER A 48 0.72 9.02 2.08
C SER A 48 0.40 7.86 1.15
N PHE A 49 0.31 6.66 1.73
CA PHE A 49 0.03 5.41 1.01
C PHE A 49 1.03 5.14 -0.12
N PRO A 50 2.33 5.02 0.21
CA PRO A 50 3.33 4.62 -0.77
C PRO A 50 3.09 3.19 -1.23
N ILE A 51 3.03 2.98 -2.55
CA ILE A 51 2.87 1.66 -3.16
C ILE A 51 4.08 1.22 -3.98
N CYS A 52 5.04 2.12 -4.21
CA CYS A 52 6.28 1.83 -4.93
C CYS A 52 7.44 1.52 -3.97
N THR A 53 8.40 0.74 -4.46
CA THR A 53 9.67 0.52 -3.75
C THR A 53 10.49 1.82 -3.72
N LYS A 54 11.20 2.09 -2.63
CA LYS A 54 12.06 3.28 -2.46
C LYS A 54 13.01 3.47 -3.64
N ASN A 55 13.23 4.72 -4.02
CA ASN A 55 14.09 5.13 -5.14
C ASN A 55 13.71 4.52 -6.50
N THR A 56 12.47 4.02 -6.63
CA THR A 56 11.91 3.53 -7.90
C THR A 56 10.53 4.12 -8.13
N CYS A 57 10.09 4.22 -9.39
CA CYS A 57 8.68 4.47 -9.72
C CYS A 57 7.92 3.18 -10.07
N LYS A 58 8.37 2.03 -9.50
CA LYS A 58 7.82 0.70 -9.78
C LYS A 58 6.89 0.27 -8.65
N VAL A 59 5.64 -0.06 -9.01
CA VAL A 59 4.62 -0.52 -8.07
C VAL A 59 5.01 -1.88 -7.51
N ASN A 60 4.88 -2.04 -6.20
CA ASN A 60 5.18 -3.26 -5.48
C ASN A 60 3.90 -3.81 -4.85
N ARG A 61 3.57 -5.09 -5.10
CA ARG A 61 2.38 -5.74 -4.51
C ARG A 61 2.36 -5.65 -2.97
N LYS A 62 3.53 -5.68 -2.32
CA LYS A 62 3.65 -5.47 -0.85
C LYS A 62 3.22 -4.06 -0.44
N GLY A 63 3.63 -3.06 -1.20
CA GLY A 63 3.24 -1.66 -0.98
C GLY A 63 1.77 -1.42 -1.20
N VAL A 64 1.20 -2.01 -2.26
CA VAL A 64 -0.24 -1.97 -2.52
C VAL A 64 -1.04 -2.60 -1.36
N TYR A 65 -0.62 -3.78 -0.87
CA TYR A 65 -1.28 -4.41 0.28
C TYR A 65 -1.11 -3.62 1.57
N SER A 66 0.07 -3.04 1.80
CA SER A 66 0.30 -2.14 2.93
C SER A 66 -0.62 -0.91 2.86
N ALA A 67 -0.82 -0.33 1.66
CA ALA A 67 -1.74 0.78 1.46
C ALA A 67 -3.19 0.37 1.72
N TYR A 68 -3.60 -0.81 1.25
CA TYR A 68 -4.92 -1.39 1.53
C TYR A 68 -5.20 -1.52 3.04
N ILE A 69 -4.27 -2.14 3.79
CA ILE A 69 -4.43 -2.32 5.25
C ILE A 69 -4.53 -0.96 5.94
N ARG A 70 -3.61 -0.04 5.67
CA ARG A 70 -3.60 1.29 6.29
C ARG A 70 -4.87 2.09 5.97
N ALA A 71 -5.39 1.95 4.76
CA ALA A 71 -6.60 2.64 4.36
C ALA A 71 -7.81 2.08 5.12
N ARG A 72 -7.87 0.76 5.33
CA ARG A 72 -8.90 0.11 6.16
C ARG A 72 -8.82 0.53 7.62
N GLU A 73 -7.63 0.61 8.21
CA GLU A 73 -7.43 1.13 9.56
C GLU A 73 -7.92 2.59 9.68
N TYR A 74 -7.60 3.44 8.70
CA TYR A 74 -8.03 4.84 8.75
C TYR A 74 -9.53 5.01 8.50
N MET A 75 -10.17 4.08 7.78
CA MET A 75 -11.64 4.05 7.68
C MET A 75 -12.28 3.80 9.03
N THR A 76 -11.76 2.87 9.83
CA THR A 76 -12.33 2.56 11.15
C THR A 76 -12.10 3.68 12.16
N ILE A 77 -10.96 4.39 12.06
CA ILE A 77 -10.62 5.47 12.99
C ILE A 77 -11.31 6.79 12.62
N ARG A 78 -11.32 7.14 11.32
CA ARG A 78 -11.73 8.49 10.87
C ARG A 78 -13.04 8.51 10.08
N GLY A 79 -13.59 7.37 9.69
CA GLY A 79 -14.87 7.28 8.96
C GLY A 79 -14.89 7.93 7.57
N THR A 80 -13.79 8.47 7.04
CA THR A 80 -13.86 9.30 5.82
C THR A 80 -13.94 8.48 4.51
N ARG A 81 -14.78 8.96 3.58
CA ARG A 81 -14.95 8.41 2.22
C ARG A 81 -13.64 8.36 1.42
N LYS A 82 -12.68 9.22 1.74
CA LYS A 82 -11.36 9.28 1.11
C LYS A 82 -10.57 7.98 1.31
N TYR A 83 -10.53 7.44 2.53
CA TYR A 83 -9.79 6.20 2.81
C TYR A 83 -10.48 4.98 2.20
N LYS A 84 -11.81 5.00 2.08
CA LYS A 84 -12.58 3.99 1.33
C LYS A 84 -12.11 3.89 -0.12
N LYS A 85 -12.01 5.02 -0.82
CA LYS A 85 -11.53 5.08 -2.21
C LYS A 85 -10.09 4.54 -2.35
N ILE A 86 -9.21 4.85 -1.38
CA ILE A 86 -7.83 4.35 -1.38
C ILE A 86 -7.78 2.83 -1.18
N ALA A 87 -8.58 2.31 -0.25
CA ALA A 87 -8.67 0.88 0.01
C ALA A 87 -9.18 0.13 -1.23
N GLU A 88 -10.25 0.61 -1.87
CA GLU A 88 -10.80 0.03 -3.10
C GLU A 88 -9.79 0.05 -4.25
N LYS A 89 -9.11 1.20 -4.47
CA LYS A 89 -8.08 1.32 -5.50
C LYS A 89 -6.91 0.37 -5.26
N SER A 90 -6.44 0.28 -4.01
CA SER A 90 -5.36 -0.63 -3.62
C SER A 90 -5.78 -2.10 -3.81
N TYR A 91 -7.01 -2.43 -3.43
CA TYR A 91 -7.56 -3.78 -3.61
C TYR A 91 -7.59 -4.16 -5.09
N LYS A 92 -8.12 -3.29 -5.97
CA LYS A 92 -8.12 -3.52 -7.42
C LYS A 92 -6.71 -3.75 -7.98
N MET A 93 -5.71 -3.01 -7.49
CA MET A 93 -4.30 -3.19 -7.90
C MET A 93 -3.66 -4.51 -7.43
N LEU A 94 -4.23 -5.21 -6.45
CA LEU A 94 -3.68 -6.50 -5.97
C LEU A 94 -4.10 -7.71 -6.80
N TYR A 95 -5.25 -7.60 -7.48
CA TYR A 95 -5.90 -8.69 -8.23
C TYR A 95 -6.08 -8.36 -9.71
N LYS A 96 -5.39 -7.32 -10.20
CA LYS A 96 -5.22 -7.05 -11.62
C LYS A 96 -4.04 -7.88 -12.12
#